data_AF-A0A660UP86-F1
#
_entry.id   AF-A0A660UP86-F1
#
_cell.length_a   1.000
_cell.length_b   1.000
_cell.length_c   1.000
_cell.angle_alpha   90.00
_cell.angle_beta   90.00
_cell.angle_gamma   90.00
#
_symmetry.space_group_name_H-M   'P 1'
#
loop_
_entity.id
_entity.type
_entity.pdbx_description
1 polymer ?
#
loop_
_entity_poly.entity_id
_entity_poly.type
_entity_poly.pdbx_seq_one_letter_code
_entity_poly.pdbx_strand_id
1 'polypeptide(L)'
;MTLRTGLNYLNHQVISIEKEAFGHIPDNINYSAFGNIPEVPAPALSLVSCAFQWYAVSACNYVWLVGWLLEQQNIISESPKEYAERIMPKVVLYRHKIAAHLASVFPKNDDNKADRLGVLLPLSVKDRRFYVGGFNITIKHHSKVDSNQHDYHWALTETHEELSQRYWPELRSEKKEQLET
;
A
#
# COMPACT_ATOMS: atom_id res chain seq x y z
N MET A 1 -21.74 -4.36 -6.78
CA MET A 1 -20.26 -4.23 -6.78
C MET A 1 -19.75 -4.70 -5.42
N THR A 2 -18.83 -5.67 -5.36
CA THR A 2 -18.29 -6.17 -4.09
C THR A 2 -17.01 -5.43 -3.72
N LEU A 3 -16.59 -5.50 -2.44
CA LEU A 3 -15.32 -4.91 -2.00
C LEU A 3 -14.12 -5.49 -2.75
N ARG A 4 -14.15 -6.80 -3.07
CA ARG A 4 -13.19 -7.46 -3.97
C ARG A 4 -13.10 -6.76 -5.33
N THR A 5 -14.23 -6.52 -5.99
CA THR A 5 -14.24 -5.84 -7.30
C THR A 5 -13.64 -4.43 -7.21
N GLY A 6 -13.93 -3.70 -6.13
CA GLY A 6 -13.35 -2.37 -5.89
C GLY A 6 -11.84 -2.42 -5.68
N LEU A 7 -11.33 -3.37 -4.89
CA LEU A 7 -9.88 -3.55 -4.68
C LEU A 7 -9.16 -3.92 -5.99
N ASN A 8 -9.75 -4.83 -6.78
CA ASN A 8 -9.17 -5.20 -8.08
C ASN A 8 -9.18 -4.02 -9.07
N TYR A 9 -10.24 -3.20 -9.05
CA TYR A 9 -10.29 -2.00 -9.86
C TYR A 9 -9.14 -1.04 -9.53
N LEU A 10 -8.92 -0.73 -8.24
CA LEU A 10 -7.81 0.12 -7.80
C LEU A 10 -6.45 -0.44 -8.22
N ASN A 11 -6.25 -1.75 -8.04
CA ASN A 11 -5.05 -2.44 -8.51
C ASN A 11 -4.82 -2.29 -10.01
N HIS A 12 -5.86 -2.50 -10.83
CA HIS A 12 -5.76 -2.33 -12.28
C HIS A 12 -5.45 -0.90 -12.69
N GLN A 13 -6.01 0.10 -12.02
CA GLN A 13 -5.69 1.51 -12.31
C GLN A 13 -4.19 1.78 -12.07
N VAL A 14 -3.64 1.30 -10.95
CA VAL A 14 -2.21 1.48 -10.65
C VAL A 14 -1.33 0.73 -11.64
N ILE A 15 -1.63 -0.54 -11.95
CA ILE A 15 -0.89 -1.32 -12.97
C ILE A 15 -0.90 -0.62 -14.32
N SER A 16 -2.03 -0.04 -14.73
CA SER A 16 -2.12 0.67 -16.01
C SER A 16 -1.14 1.86 -16.05
N ILE A 17 -1.08 2.63 -14.98
CA ILE A 17 -0.17 3.78 -14.87
C ILE A 17 1.29 3.32 -14.78
N GLU A 18 1.59 2.26 -14.03
CA GLU A 18 2.94 1.66 -13.98
C GLU A 18 3.42 1.22 -15.37
N LYS A 19 2.54 0.57 -16.14
CA LYS A 19 2.85 0.14 -17.50
C LYS A 19 3.04 1.30 -18.47
N GLU A 20 2.19 2.32 -18.41
CA GLU A 20 2.31 3.50 -19.25
C GLU A 20 3.61 4.27 -18.94
N ALA A 21 3.87 4.50 -17.66
CA ALA A 21 5.03 5.26 -17.21
C ALA A 21 6.35 4.51 -17.40
N PHE A 22 6.39 3.20 -17.17
CA PHE A 22 7.65 2.45 -17.08
C PHE A 22 7.79 1.32 -18.09
N GLY A 23 6.78 1.04 -18.92
CA GLY A 23 6.81 -0.04 -19.90
C GLY A 23 7.83 0.14 -21.02
N HIS A 24 8.31 1.38 -21.22
CA HIS A 24 9.37 1.69 -22.17
C HIS A 24 10.79 1.47 -21.58
N ILE A 25 10.90 1.24 -20.28
CA ILE A 25 12.17 1.00 -19.59
C ILE A 25 12.54 -0.49 -19.78
N PRO A 26 13.70 -0.80 -20.37
CA PRO A 26 14.17 -2.18 -20.56
C PRO A 26 14.22 -3.00 -19.26
N ASP A 27 13.86 -4.28 -19.32
CA ASP A 27 13.82 -5.20 -18.16
C ASP A 27 15.18 -5.35 -17.44
N ASN A 28 16.29 -5.09 -18.12
CA ASN A 28 17.64 -5.19 -17.56
C ASN A 28 18.11 -3.92 -16.84
N ILE A 29 17.26 -2.90 -16.73
CA ILE A 29 17.58 -1.64 -16.05
C ILE A 29 16.83 -1.56 -14.72
N ASN A 30 17.58 -1.41 -13.64
CA ASN A 30 17.03 -1.09 -12.33
C ASN A 30 16.67 0.40 -12.30
N TYR A 31 15.38 0.71 -12.28
CA TYR A 31 14.87 2.07 -12.21
C TYR A 31 14.41 2.41 -10.79
N SER A 32 14.81 3.58 -10.30
CA SER A 32 14.35 4.11 -9.00
C SER A 32 14.25 5.63 -9.04
N ALA A 33 13.13 6.16 -8.54
CA ALA A 33 12.86 7.60 -8.53
C ALA A 33 12.02 8.02 -7.32
N PHE A 34 12.06 9.30 -6.98
CA PHE A 34 11.32 9.88 -5.85
C PHE A 34 10.96 11.34 -6.10
N GLY A 35 9.80 11.74 -5.60
CA GLY A 35 9.33 13.11 -5.72
C GLY A 35 8.88 13.39 -7.14
N ASN A 36 9.69 14.13 -7.90
CA ASN A 36 9.40 14.38 -9.30
C ASN A 36 9.79 13.15 -10.14
N ILE A 37 8.81 12.31 -10.47
CA ILE A 37 8.96 11.17 -11.37
C ILE A 37 8.57 11.66 -12.77
N PRO A 38 9.53 12.06 -13.62
CA PRO A 38 9.22 12.74 -14.89
C PRO A 38 8.40 11.90 -15.87
N GLU A 39 8.45 10.58 -15.73
CA GLU A 39 7.69 9.60 -16.52
C GLU A 39 6.20 9.56 -16.15
N VAL A 40 5.82 10.16 -15.02
CA VAL A 40 4.45 10.16 -14.51
C VAL A 40 3.92 11.59 -14.44
N PRO A 41 2.90 11.95 -15.25
CA PRO A 41 2.27 13.26 -15.14
C PRO A 41 1.77 13.53 -13.71
N ALA A 42 1.95 14.75 -13.20
CA ALA A 42 1.55 15.10 -11.82
C ALA A 42 0.09 14.75 -11.44
N PRO A 43 -0.92 14.90 -12.34
CA PRO A 43 -2.27 14.43 -12.07
C PRO A 43 -2.36 12.91 -11.86
N ALA A 44 -1.63 12.13 -12.67
CA ALA A 44 -1.58 10.68 -12.52
C ALA A 44 -0.93 10.29 -11.19
N LEU A 45 0.17 10.94 -10.80
CA LEU A 45 0.85 10.66 -9.53
C LEU A 45 -0.06 10.95 -8.31
N SER A 46 -0.86 12.01 -8.39
CA SER A 46 -1.87 12.34 -7.37
C SER A 46 -2.96 11.26 -7.29
N LEU A 47 -3.44 10.78 -8.43
CA LEU A 47 -4.44 9.71 -8.50
C LEU A 47 -3.89 8.37 -7.97
N VAL A 48 -2.65 8.03 -8.28
CA VAL A 48 -1.99 6.83 -7.71
C VAL A 48 -1.90 6.99 -6.19
N SER A 49 -1.46 8.15 -5.69
CA SER A 49 -1.39 8.41 -4.25
C SER A 49 -2.76 8.26 -3.58
N CYS A 50 -3.82 8.77 -4.19
CA CYS A 50 -5.20 8.52 -3.76
C CYS A 50 -5.51 7.01 -3.77
N ALA A 51 -5.22 6.29 -4.86
CA ALA A 51 -5.49 4.86 -4.95
C ALA A 51 -4.85 4.07 -3.80
N PHE A 52 -3.63 4.41 -3.38
CA PHE A 52 -2.98 3.82 -2.19
C PHE A 52 -3.79 4.06 -0.90
N GLN A 53 -4.32 5.27 -0.69
CA GLN A 53 -5.16 5.58 0.47
C GLN A 53 -6.45 4.75 0.48
N TRP A 54 -7.20 4.80 -0.63
CA TRP A 54 -8.47 4.09 -0.78
C TRP A 54 -8.28 2.58 -0.67
N TYR A 55 -7.20 2.07 -1.24
CA TYR A 55 -6.84 0.66 -1.16
C TYR A 55 -6.50 0.23 0.26
N ALA A 56 -5.64 0.98 0.96
CA ALA A 56 -5.22 0.62 2.32
C ALA A 56 -6.41 0.54 3.28
N VAL A 57 -7.32 1.53 3.21
CA VAL A 57 -8.56 1.52 4.02
C VAL A 57 -9.44 0.32 3.67
N SER A 58 -9.69 0.11 2.37
CA SER A 58 -10.58 -0.95 1.89
C SER A 58 -10.03 -2.35 2.19
N ALA A 59 -8.72 -2.55 2.00
CA ALA A 59 -8.05 -3.81 2.29
C ALA A 59 -8.07 -4.11 3.79
N CYS A 60 -7.76 -3.13 4.65
CA CYS A 60 -7.88 -3.28 6.10
C CYS A 60 -9.29 -3.71 6.52
N ASN A 61 -10.31 -3.03 6.03
CA ASN A 61 -11.70 -3.38 6.34
C ASN A 61 -12.05 -4.81 5.88
N TYR A 62 -11.58 -5.22 4.70
CA TYR A 62 -11.80 -6.58 4.19
C TYR A 62 -11.14 -7.63 5.09
N VAL A 63 -9.85 -7.48 5.38
CA VAL A 63 -9.09 -8.46 6.17
C VAL A 63 -9.56 -8.50 7.63
N TRP A 64 -9.97 -7.37 8.21
CA TRP A 64 -10.62 -7.35 9.52
C TRP A 64 -11.95 -8.09 9.52
N LEU A 65 -12.79 -7.91 8.49
CA LEU A 65 -14.03 -8.67 8.37
C LEU A 65 -13.75 -10.18 8.29
N VAL A 66 -12.74 -10.58 7.50
CA VAL A 66 -12.33 -12.00 7.42
C VAL A 66 -11.84 -12.49 8.77
N GLY A 67 -10.97 -11.76 9.46
CA GLY A 67 -10.48 -12.11 10.79
C GLY A 67 -11.63 -12.27 11.80
N TRP A 68 -12.60 -11.36 11.78
CA TRP A 68 -13.80 -11.44 12.61
C TRP A 68 -14.63 -12.69 12.32
N LEU A 69 -14.85 -13.02 11.04
CA LEU A 69 -15.57 -14.23 10.68
C LEU A 69 -14.84 -15.52 11.13
N LEU A 70 -13.51 -15.55 11.03
CA LEU A 70 -12.70 -16.69 11.47
C LEU A 70 -12.70 -16.82 13.00
N GLU A 71 -12.64 -15.70 13.73
CA GLU A 71 -12.74 -15.65 15.19
C GLU A 71 -14.11 -16.18 15.66
N GLN A 72 -15.22 -15.71 15.06
CA GLN A 72 -16.57 -16.18 15.39
C GLN A 72 -16.75 -17.70 15.16
N GLN A 73 -15.99 -18.28 14.24
CA GLN A 73 -16.00 -19.71 13.94
C GLN A 73 -14.99 -20.50 14.79
N ASN A 74 -14.28 -19.85 15.73
CA ASN A 74 -13.20 -20.44 16.52
C ASN A 74 -12.07 -21.07 15.69
N ILE A 75 -11.87 -20.59 14.45
CA ILE A 75 -10.78 -21.05 13.57
C ILE A 75 -9.45 -20.40 13.97
N ILE A 76 -9.52 -19.14 14.41
CA ILE A 76 -8.39 -18.40 14.98
C ILE A 76 -8.75 -17.96 16.40
N SER A 77 -7.73 -17.81 17.25
CA SER A 77 -7.86 -17.27 18.61
C SER A 77 -7.38 -15.82 18.74
N GLU A 78 -6.69 -15.31 17.72
CA GLU A 78 -6.25 -13.92 17.66
C GLU A 78 -7.42 -13.00 17.29
N SER A 79 -7.39 -11.76 17.77
CA SER A 79 -8.40 -10.76 17.43
C SER A 79 -8.34 -10.42 15.93
N PRO A 80 -9.41 -9.88 15.34
CA PRO A 80 -9.43 -9.50 13.92
C PRO A 80 -8.32 -8.50 13.57
N LYS A 81 -7.97 -7.63 14.52
CA LYS A 81 -6.90 -6.66 14.37
C LYS A 81 -5.54 -7.34 14.27
N GLU A 82 -5.23 -8.25 15.21
CA GLU A 82 -3.97 -9.01 15.21
C GLU A 82 -3.85 -9.86 13.93
N TYR A 83 -4.96 -10.46 13.49
CA TYR A 83 -5.02 -11.17 12.22
C TYR A 83 -4.61 -10.26 11.04
N ALA A 84 -5.17 -9.06 10.92
CA ALA A 84 -4.79 -8.14 9.84
C ALA A 84 -3.34 -7.64 9.96
N GLU A 85 -2.86 -7.35 11.18
CA GLU A 85 -1.47 -6.96 11.43
C GLU A 85 -0.49 -8.07 11.06
N ARG A 86 -0.86 -9.34 11.25
CA ARG A 86 -0.07 -10.49 10.80
C ARG A 86 -0.08 -10.68 9.28
N ILE A 87 -1.22 -10.40 8.64
CA ILE A 87 -1.43 -10.65 7.21
C ILE A 87 -0.82 -9.58 6.32
N MET A 88 -0.91 -8.31 6.70
CA MET A 88 -0.46 -7.17 5.91
C MET A 88 0.02 -6.02 6.82
N PRO A 89 1.07 -6.25 7.63
CA PRO A 89 1.50 -5.34 8.69
C PRO A 89 1.74 -3.91 8.18
N LYS A 90 2.39 -3.78 7.02
CA LYS A 90 2.76 -2.47 6.45
C LYS A 90 1.56 -1.67 5.98
N VAL A 91 0.52 -2.33 5.46
CA VAL A 91 -0.72 -1.66 5.01
C VAL A 91 -1.55 -1.23 6.22
N VAL A 92 -1.64 -2.06 7.26
CA VAL A 92 -2.31 -1.70 8.52
C VAL A 92 -1.60 -0.52 9.18
N LEU A 93 -0.28 -0.57 9.26
CA LEU A 93 0.55 0.52 9.76
C LEU A 93 0.33 1.81 8.96
N TYR A 94 0.39 1.73 7.63
CA TYR A 94 0.13 2.86 6.73
C TYR A 94 -1.28 3.43 6.95
N ARG A 95 -2.31 2.60 7.01
CA ARG A 95 -3.70 3.02 7.25
C ARG A 95 -3.84 3.74 8.60
N HIS A 96 -3.19 3.24 9.65
CA HIS A 96 -3.24 3.83 10.99
C HIS A 96 -2.45 5.14 11.12
N LYS A 97 -1.37 5.31 10.38
CA LYS A 97 -0.60 6.56 10.40
C LYS A 97 -1.13 7.52 9.35
N ILE A 98 -1.05 7.15 8.09
CA ILE A 98 -1.20 8.06 6.96
C ILE A 98 -2.66 8.41 6.70
N ALA A 99 -3.51 7.40 6.48
CA ALA A 99 -4.92 7.65 6.19
C ALA A 99 -5.66 8.28 7.38
N ALA A 100 -5.29 7.89 8.61
CA ALA A 100 -5.89 8.43 9.82
C ALA A 100 -5.40 9.85 10.16
N HIS A 101 -4.13 10.20 9.91
CA HIS A 101 -3.60 11.56 10.12
C HIS A 101 -4.17 12.56 9.11
N LEU A 102 -4.32 12.17 7.84
CA LEU A 102 -4.99 13.03 6.85
C LEU A 102 -6.44 13.37 7.24
N ALA A 103 -7.10 12.47 7.96
CA ALA A 103 -8.44 12.68 8.49
C ALA A 103 -8.46 13.19 9.95
N SER A 104 -7.30 13.42 10.58
CA SER A 104 -7.15 13.80 12.00
C SER A 104 -7.89 12.90 13.00
N VAL A 105 -8.20 11.66 12.63
CA VAL A 105 -9.07 10.77 13.43
C VAL A 105 -8.29 10.00 14.49
N PHE A 106 -6.96 9.94 14.39
CA PHE A 106 -6.13 9.14 15.30
C PHE A 106 -4.73 9.73 15.56
N PRO A 107 -4.62 10.97 16.07
CA PRO A 107 -3.33 11.51 16.50
C PRO A 107 -2.83 10.73 17.71
N LYS A 108 -1.88 9.80 17.52
CA LYS A 108 -1.15 9.21 18.64
C LYS A 108 -0.15 10.23 19.19
N ASN A 109 -0.09 10.33 20.52
CA ASN A 109 0.91 11.15 21.22
C ASN A 109 2.36 10.66 20.98
N ASP A 110 2.51 9.43 20.49
CA ASP A 110 3.80 8.76 20.32
C ASP A 110 4.48 9.08 18.98
N ASP A 111 3.76 9.75 18.06
CA ASP A 111 4.29 10.04 16.71
C ASP A 111 5.26 11.21 16.73
N ASN A 112 6.52 10.92 16.42
CA ASN A 112 7.57 11.91 16.28
C ASN A 112 7.40 12.72 14.98
N LYS A 113 8.17 13.80 14.83
CA LYS A 113 8.06 14.69 13.66
C LYS A 113 8.41 13.98 12.35
N ALA A 114 9.32 13.01 12.38
CA ALA A 114 9.74 12.25 11.21
C ALA A 114 8.63 11.32 10.72
N ASP A 115 7.91 10.65 11.62
CA ASP A 115 6.75 9.83 11.25
C ASP A 115 5.64 10.68 10.60
N ARG A 116 5.39 11.90 11.13
CA ARG A 116 4.41 12.83 10.56
C ARG A 116 4.80 13.37 9.19
N LEU A 117 6.10 13.59 8.95
CA LEU A 117 6.59 13.99 7.63
C LEU A 117 6.60 12.82 6.64
N GLY A 118 6.86 11.60 7.13
CA GLY A 118 6.77 10.35 6.34
C GLY A 118 5.41 10.16 5.72
N VAL A 119 4.37 10.58 6.44
CA VAL A 119 2.98 10.58 5.99
C VAL A 119 2.72 11.50 4.79
N LEU A 120 3.48 12.59 4.68
CA LEU A 120 3.31 13.60 3.64
C LEU A 120 4.22 13.36 2.43
N LEU A 121 5.09 12.35 2.48
CA LEU A 121 6.02 12.11 1.38
C LEU A 121 5.34 11.49 0.16
N PRO A 122 5.72 11.92 -1.06
CA PRO A 122 5.21 11.38 -2.31
C PRO A 122 5.66 9.93 -2.51
N LEU A 123 4.99 9.26 -3.45
CA LEU A 123 5.35 7.92 -3.89
C LEU A 123 6.81 7.87 -4.38
N SER A 124 7.45 6.75 -4.10
CA SER A 124 8.70 6.34 -4.71
C SER A 124 8.42 5.30 -5.79
N VAL A 125 9.36 5.13 -6.70
CA VAL A 125 9.34 4.04 -7.69
C VAL A 125 10.55 3.17 -7.47
N LYS A 126 10.35 1.86 -7.50
CA LYS A 126 11.41 0.86 -7.51
C LYS A 126 10.96 -0.29 -8.39
N ASP A 127 11.85 -0.81 -9.22
CA ASP A 127 11.58 -1.98 -10.09
C ASP A 127 10.27 -1.81 -10.90
N ARG A 128 10.00 -0.58 -11.33
CA ARG A 128 8.81 -0.17 -12.12
C ARG A 128 7.47 -0.29 -11.40
N ARG A 129 7.48 -0.38 -10.07
CA ARG A 129 6.30 -0.32 -9.21
C ARG A 129 6.31 0.91 -8.34
N PHE A 130 5.12 1.44 -8.04
CA PHE A 130 4.98 2.49 -7.04
C PHE A 130 5.06 1.91 -5.63
N TYR A 131 5.79 2.60 -4.77
CA TYR A 131 5.95 2.27 -3.36
C TYR A 131 5.67 3.50 -2.50
N VAL A 132 4.95 3.30 -1.42
CA VAL A 132 4.95 4.25 -0.29
C VAL A 132 6.12 3.92 0.63
N GLY A 133 6.56 4.89 1.44
CA GLY A 133 7.57 4.63 2.48
C GLY A 133 8.96 4.25 1.98
N GLY A 134 9.35 4.62 0.76
CA GLY A 134 10.65 4.27 0.17
C GLY A 134 11.89 4.89 0.84
N PHE A 135 11.72 5.71 1.88
CA PHE A 135 12.81 6.42 2.54
C PHE A 135 12.66 6.45 4.06
N ASN A 136 13.81 6.41 4.72
CA ASN A 136 13.92 6.71 6.14
C ASN A 136 14.11 8.22 6.33
N ILE A 137 13.14 8.88 6.96
CA ILE A 137 13.25 10.30 7.29
C ILE A 137 14.01 10.43 8.60
N THR A 138 15.05 11.26 8.60
CA THR A 138 15.74 11.68 9.81
C THR A 138 15.69 13.19 9.93
N ILE A 139 15.12 13.70 11.02
CA ILE A 139 15.04 15.12 11.35
C ILE A 139 16.02 15.39 12.49
N LYS A 140 16.96 16.30 12.24
CA LYS A 140 17.93 16.75 13.24
C LYS A 140 17.51 18.12 13.77
N HIS A 141 17.33 18.24 15.09
CA HIS A 141 17.06 19.53 15.74
C HIS A 141 17.93 19.68 16.99
N HIS A 142 18.90 20.60 16.92
CA HIS A 142 19.96 20.75 17.93
C HIS A 142 20.65 19.40 18.27
N SER A 143 20.45 18.89 19.49
CA SER A 143 21.01 17.64 20.03
C SER A 143 20.11 16.41 19.86
N LYS A 144 18.87 16.58 19.35
CA LYS A 144 17.93 15.47 19.15
C LYS A 144 17.89 15.05 17.69
N VAL A 145 17.89 13.73 17.47
CA VAL A 145 17.69 13.10 16.17
C VAL A 145 16.39 12.30 16.25
N ASP A 146 15.39 12.68 15.45
CA ASP A 146 14.16 11.92 15.29
C ASP A 146 14.23 11.21 13.93
N SER A 147 14.25 9.89 13.92
CA SER A 147 14.10 9.09 12.69
C SER A 147 12.72 8.43 12.65
N ASN A 148 12.22 8.12 11.45
CA ASN A 148 11.06 7.26 11.32
C ASN A 148 11.36 5.92 12.02
N GLN A 149 10.44 5.47 12.86
CA GLN A 149 10.64 4.25 13.63
C GLN A 149 10.09 3.00 12.92
N HIS A 150 9.32 3.21 11.86
CA HIS A 150 8.60 2.13 11.20
C HIS A 150 8.92 2.05 9.71
N ASP A 151 8.94 0.81 9.21
CA ASP A 151 9.04 0.50 7.79
C ASP A 151 7.66 0.59 7.14
N TYR A 152 7.42 1.67 6.41
CA TYR A 152 6.19 1.89 5.65
C TYR A 152 6.31 1.37 4.21
N HIS A 153 7.36 0.64 3.86
CA HIS A 153 7.67 0.30 2.47
C HIS A 153 6.78 -0.81 1.91
N TRP A 154 5.76 -0.45 1.12
CA TRP A 154 4.90 -1.41 0.41
C TRP A 154 4.42 -0.87 -0.94
N ALA A 155 4.15 -1.79 -1.88
CA ALA A 155 3.51 -1.52 -3.15
C ALA A 155 2.07 -2.05 -3.15
N LEU A 156 1.16 -1.28 -3.73
CA LEU A 156 -0.25 -1.66 -3.84
C LEU A 156 -0.42 -2.93 -4.68
N THR A 157 0.25 -2.98 -5.82
CA THR A 157 0.12 -4.07 -6.78
C THR A 157 0.67 -5.37 -6.22
N GLU A 158 1.82 -5.31 -5.55
CA GLU A 158 2.43 -6.44 -4.82
C GLU A 158 1.53 -6.94 -3.69
N THR A 159 1.04 -6.03 -2.84
CA THR A 159 0.12 -6.40 -1.74
C THR A 159 -1.16 -7.02 -2.30
N HIS A 160 -1.67 -6.51 -3.41
CA HIS A 160 -2.86 -7.06 -4.05
C HIS A 160 -2.63 -8.46 -4.60
N GLU A 161 -1.47 -8.72 -5.19
CA GLU A 161 -1.07 -10.06 -5.64
C GLU A 161 -1.08 -11.06 -4.48
N GLU A 162 -0.52 -10.70 -3.33
CA GLU A 162 -0.49 -11.54 -2.12
C GLU A 162 -1.88 -11.79 -1.53
N LEU A 163 -2.68 -10.72 -1.35
CA LEU A 163 -4.02 -10.85 -0.80
C LEU A 163 -4.95 -11.64 -1.73
N SER A 164 -4.84 -11.42 -3.05
CA SER A 164 -5.63 -12.17 -4.03
C SER A 164 -5.28 -13.65 -4.03
N GLN A 165 -4.00 -14.01 -3.88
CA GLN A 165 -3.62 -15.42 -3.75
C GLN A 165 -4.22 -16.08 -2.51
N ARG A 166 -4.33 -15.34 -1.42
CA ARG A 166 -4.89 -15.85 -0.16
C ARG A 166 -6.41 -15.97 -0.19
N TYR A 167 -7.10 -14.97 -0.72
CA TYR A 167 -8.56 -14.84 -0.55
C TYR A 167 -9.37 -15.09 -1.82
N TRP A 168 -8.76 -14.93 -3.01
CA TRP A 168 -9.42 -15.03 -4.32
C TRP A 168 -8.58 -15.83 -5.34
N PRO A 169 -8.21 -17.08 -5.02
CA PRO A 169 -7.34 -17.89 -5.87
C PRO A 169 -7.88 -18.10 -7.30
N GLU A 170 -9.19 -18.02 -7.50
CA GLU A 170 -9.86 -18.12 -8.80
C GLU A 170 -9.45 -17.01 -9.80
N LEU A 171 -8.97 -15.86 -9.33
CA LEU A 171 -8.48 -14.80 -10.22
C LEU A 171 -7.21 -15.20 -10.99
N ARG A 172 -6.48 -16.24 -10.55
CA ARG A 172 -5.32 -16.77 -11.30
C ARG A 172 -5.73 -17.59 -12.51
N SER A 173 -6.81 -18.39 -12.40
CA SER A 173 -7.27 -19.23 -13.51
C SER A 173 -7.73 -18.37 -14.68
N GLU A 174 -8.48 -17.29 -14.40
CA GLU A 174 -8.99 -16.38 -15.43
C GLU A 174 -7.86 -15.67 -16.21
N LYS A 175 -6.75 -15.32 -15.54
CA LYS A 175 -5.61 -14.64 -16.16
C LYS A 175 -4.78 -15.54 -17.07
N LYS A 176 -4.71 -16.84 -16.79
CA LYS A 176 -4.01 -17.81 -17.64
C LYS A 176 -4.79 -18.07 -18.93
N GLU A 177 -6.10 -18.25 -18.82
CA GLU A 177 -6.97 -18.46 -19.98
C GLU A 177 -6.92 -17.27 -20.96
N GLN A 178 -6.86 -16.04 -20.46
CA GLN A 178 -6.75 -14.83 -21.29
C GLN A 178 -5.39 -14.64 -21.98
N LEU A 179 -4.32 -15.30 -21.52
CA LEU A 179 -2.99 -15.26 -22.13
C LEU A 179 -2.77 -16.41 -23.13
N GLU A 180 -3.64 -17.42 -23.10
CA GLU A 180 -3.59 -18.61 -23.96
C GLU A 180 -4.58 -18.54 -25.15
N THR A 181 -5.41 -17.48 -25.21
CA THR A 181 -6.30 -17.13 -26.34
C THR A 181 -5.85 -15.88 -27.07
#